data_AF-A0A7J8D9H5-F1
#
_entry.id   AF-A0A7J8D9H5-F1
#
_cell.length_a   1.000
_cell.length_b   1.000
_cell.length_c   1.000
_cell.angle_alpha   90.00
_cell.angle_beta   90.00
_cell.angle_gamma   90.00
#
_symmetry.space_group_name_H-M   'P 1'
#
loop_
_entity.id
_entity.type
_entity.pdbx_description
1 polymer ?
#
loop_
_entity_poly.entity_id
_entity_poly.type
_entity_poly.pdbx_seq_one_letter_code
_entity_poly.pdbx_strand_id
1 'polypeptide(L)'
;MSSGQQQQPPPRRVTNVGSLLLTPQENESLFTFLGKKCVTMSSAVVQLYAADRNCMWSKKCSGVACLVKDNPQRSYFLRIFDIKDGKLLWEQELYNNFVYNSPRGYFHTFAGDVSFIFFIVCLI
;
A
#
# COMPACT_ATOMS: atom_id res chain seq x y z
N MET A 1 39.78 -11.04 -33.09
CA MET A 1 39.13 -11.41 -31.81
C MET A 1 38.41 -10.16 -31.31
N SER A 2 37.12 -10.03 -31.61
CA SER A 2 36.33 -8.86 -31.25
C SER A 2 35.50 -9.19 -30.03
N SER A 3 35.92 -8.70 -28.87
CA SER A 3 35.22 -8.85 -27.60
C SER A 3 33.96 -7.97 -27.61
N GLY A 4 32.79 -8.56 -27.83
CA GLY A 4 31.51 -7.87 -27.71
C GLY A 4 31.23 -7.53 -26.25
N GLN A 5 31.25 -6.24 -25.90
CA GLN A 5 30.77 -5.76 -24.61
C GLN A 5 29.25 -5.94 -24.54
N GLN A 6 28.80 -6.89 -23.72
CA GLN A 6 27.40 -7.08 -23.36
C GLN A 6 26.94 -5.88 -22.52
N GLN A 7 26.21 -4.95 -23.13
CA GLN A 7 25.55 -3.86 -22.42
C GLN A 7 24.44 -4.44 -21.53
N GLN A 8 24.63 -4.30 -20.22
CA GLN A 8 23.59 -4.61 -19.23
C GLN A 8 22.37 -3.72 -19.51
N PRO A 9 21.14 -4.27 -19.51
CA PRO A 9 19.95 -3.47 -19.70
C PRO A 9 19.87 -2.41 -18.59
N PRO A 10 19.43 -1.17 -18.90
CA PRO A 10 19.29 -0.14 -17.90
C PRO A 10 18.39 -0.63 -16.76
N PRO A 11 18.67 -0.27 -15.49
CA PRO A 11 17.84 -0.67 -14.38
C PRO A 11 16.41 -0.23 -14.67
N ARG A 12 15.47 -1.19 -14.71
CA ARG A 12 14.04 -0.89 -14.85
C ARG A 12 13.69 0.15 -13.80
N ARG A 13 13.33 1.37 -14.22
CA ARG A 13 12.79 2.38 -13.31
C ARG A 13 11.60 1.71 -12.63
N VAL A 14 11.67 1.55 -11.31
CA VAL A 14 10.56 0.99 -10.57
C VAL A 14 9.46 2.05 -10.59
N THR A 15 8.48 1.85 -11.46
CA THR A 15 7.36 2.79 -11.61
C THR A 15 6.35 2.51 -10.51
N ASN A 16 5.92 3.56 -9.83
CA ASN A 16 4.83 3.47 -8.87
C ASN A 16 3.56 2.95 -9.57
N VAL A 17 2.91 1.97 -8.96
CA VAL A 17 1.60 1.47 -9.40
C VAL A 17 0.51 2.30 -8.73
N GLY A 18 -0.28 3.01 -9.54
CA GLY A 18 -1.40 3.85 -9.09
C GLY A 18 -2.74 3.10 -9.02
N SER A 19 -3.76 3.77 -8.49
CA SER A 19 -5.14 3.26 -8.44
C SER A 19 -5.88 3.59 -9.74
N LEU A 20 -6.71 2.66 -10.21
CA LEU A 20 -7.58 2.85 -11.39
C LEU A 20 -8.70 3.86 -11.14
N LEU A 21 -9.12 4.00 -9.88
CA LEU A 21 -10.18 4.92 -9.47
C LEU A 21 -9.67 6.35 -9.26
N LEU A 22 -8.36 6.57 -9.32
CA LEU A 22 -7.75 7.89 -9.20
C LEU A 22 -7.40 8.45 -10.56
N THR A 23 -7.55 9.76 -10.71
CA THR A 23 -7.02 10.50 -11.85
C THR A 23 -5.50 10.42 -11.89
N PRO A 24 -4.86 10.64 -13.06
CA PRO A 24 -3.41 10.72 -13.16
C PRO A 24 -2.80 11.74 -12.18
N GLN A 25 -3.44 12.88 -12.00
CA GLN A 25 -3.00 13.95 -11.09
C GLN A 25 -3.08 13.54 -9.62
N GLU A 26 -4.13 12.82 -9.23
CA GLU A 26 -4.24 12.26 -7.87
C GLU A 26 -3.18 11.19 -7.64
N ASN A 27 -2.92 10.32 -8.62
CA ASN A 27 -1.84 9.33 -8.52
C ASN A 27 -0.46 10.00 -8.39
N GLU A 28 -0.17 11.06 -9.14
CA GLU A 28 1.07 11.84 -8.98
C GLU A 28 1.19 12.48 -7.60
N SER A 29 0.09 13.00 -7.07
CA SER A 29 0.02 13.59 -5.72
C SER A 29 0.32 12.53 -4.66
N LEU A 30 -0.29 11.35 -4.78
CA LEU A 30 -0.03 10.19 -3.93
C LEU A 30 1.46 9.80 -3.92
N PHE A 31 2.09 9.72 -5.09
CA PHE A 31 3.51 9.40 -5.20
C PHE A 31 4.40 10.47 -4.57
N THR A 32 3.95 11.72 -4.60
CA THR A 32 4.61 12.83 -3.91
C THR A 32 4.52 12.68 -2.40
N PHE A 33 3.36 12.30 -1.86
CA PHE A 33 3.16 12.07 -0.42
C PHE A 33 4.00 10.92 0.14
N LEU A 34 4.28 9.91 -0.68
CA LEU A 34 5.09 8.74 -0.29
C LEU A 34 6.59 9.04 -0.18
N GLY A 35 7.08 10.00 -0.95
CA GLY A 35 8.49 10.41 -0.97
C GLY A 35 9.38 9.59 -1.91
N LYS A 36 10.54 10.18 -2.27
CA LYS A 36 11.42 9.74 -3.38
C LYS A 36 12.05 8.36 -3.25
N LYS A 37 12.03 7.72 -2.08
CA LYS A 37 12.66 6.40 -1.83
C LYS A 37 11.65 5.27 -1.62
N CYS A 38 10.38 5.61 -1.53
CA CYS A 38 9.26 4.70 -1.40
C CYS A 38 8.73 4.37 -2.79
N VAL A 39 8.42 3.10 -3.02
CA VAL A 39 7.79 2.66 -4.28
C VAL A 39 6.46 1.99 -3.97
N THR A 40 5.37 2.42 -4.62
CA THR A 40 4.10 1.69 -4.57
C THR A 40 4.15 0.45 -5.45
N MET A 41 3.85 -0.69 -4.86
CA MET A 41 3.64 -1.96 -5.54
C MET A 41 2.19 -2.10 -6.03
N SER A 42 1.26 -1.47 -5.33
CA SER A 42 -0.17 -1.41 -5.69
C SER A 42 -0.82 -0.27 -4.91
N SER A 43 -1.84 0.35 -5.50
CA SER A 43 -2.66 1.38 -4.88
C SER A 43 -4.14 1.17 -5.22
N ALA A 44 -5.02 1.34 -4.25
CA ALA A 44 -6.47 1.19 -4.44
C ALA A 44 -7.23 2.12 -3.49
N VAL A 45 -8.45 2.52 -3.87
CA VAL A 45 -9.35 3.24 -2.95
C VAL A 45 -9.96 2.23 -2.00
N VAL A 46 -9.87 2.50 -0.70
CA VAL A 46 -10.28 1.56 0.34
C VAL A 46 -11.10 2.19 1.45
N GLN A 47 -11.77 1.32 2.19
CA GLN A 47 -12.31 1.62 3.50
C GLN A 47 -11.68 0.69 4.53
N LEU A 48 -11.05 1.27 5.56
CA LEU A 48 -10.48 0.53 6.67
C LEU A 48 -11.50 0.40 7.78
N TYR A 49 -11.70 -0.82 8.23
CA TYR A 49 -12.48 -1.18 9.41
C TYR A 49 -11.58 -1.88 10.41
N ALA A 50 -11.91 -1.77 11.69
CA ALA A 50 -11.30 -2.57 12.73
C ALA A 50 -12.37 -3.21 13.61
N ALA A 51 -12.16 -4.48 13.93
CA ALA A 51 -12.94 -5.20 14.93
C ALA A 51 -12.30 -5.04 16.30
N ASP A 52 -13.09 -4.63 17.28
CA ASP A 52 -12.68 -4.69 18.68
C ASP A 52 -12.67 -6.13 19.22
N ARG A 53 -12.35 -6.29 20.51
CA ARG A 53 -12.34 -7.61 21.19
C ARG A 53 -13.71 -8.28 21.24
N ASN A 54 -14.78 -7.53 21.03
CA ASN A 54 -16.16 -8.03 21.01
C ASN A 54 -16.62 -8.37 19.59
N CYS A 55 -15.69 -8.44 18.63
CA CYS A 55 -15.96 -8.70 17.22
C CYS A 55 -16.88 -7.66 16.56
N MET A 56 -16.98 -6.45 17.13
CA MET A 56 -17.74 -5.36 16.53
C MET A 56 -16.86 -4.57 15.56
N TRP A 57 -17.23 -4.62 14.29
CA TRP A 57 -16.56 -3.90 13.22
C TRP A 57 -16.99 -2.44 13.20
N SER A 58 -16.01 -1.54 13.26
CA SER A 58 -16.21 -0.10 13.13
C SER A 58 -15.35 0.47 12.02
N LYS A 59 -15.91 1.39 11.23
CA LYS A 59 -15.15 2.12 10.22
C LYS A 59 -14.12 3.00 10.91
N LYS A 60 -12.85 2.88 10.52
CA LYS A 60 -11.75 3.73 11.00
C LYS A 60 -11.50 4.89 10.06
N CYS A 61 -11.30 4.62 8.78
CA CYS A 61 -11.06 5.65 7.78
C CYS A 61 -11.42 5.18 6.36
N SER A 62 -11.42 6.13 5.42
CA SER A 62 -11.51 5.86 3.98
C SER A 62 -10.48 6.70 3.27
N GLY A 63 -9.85 6.15 2.24
CA GLY A 63 -8.78 6.82 1.53
C GLY A 63 -8.16 5.91 0.49
N VAL A 64 -6.93 6.18 0.11
CA VAL A 64 -6.18 5.39 -0.86
C VAL A 64 -5.16 4.54 -0.11
N ALA A 65 -5.35 3.23 -0.11
CA ALA A 65 -4.35 2.30 0.39
C ALA A 65 -3.27 2.09 -0.64
N CYS A 66 -2.03 2.01 -0.18
CA CYS A 66 -0.86 1.71 -0.99
C CYS A 66 -0.05 0.64 -0.28
N LEU A 67 0.32 -0.40 -1.02
CA LEU A 67 1.39 -1.31 -0.60
C LEU A 67 2.71 -0.66 -1.02
N VAL A 68 3.49 -0.23 -0.04
CA VAL A 68 4.71 0.55 -0.23
C VAL A 68 5.92 -0.31 0.12
N LYS A 69 6.87 -0.38 -0.79
CA LYS A 69 8.20 -0.91 -0.50
C LYS A 69 9.10 0.25 -0.07
N ASP A 70 9.49 0.25 1.20
CA ASP A 70 10.45 1.21 1.75
C ASP A 70 11.86 0.63 1.60
N ASN A 71 12.59 1.07 0.57
CA ASN A 71 13.94 0.57 0.30
C ASN A 71 14.95 0.92 1.42
N PRO A 72 14.96 2.15 1.98
CA PRO A 72 15.78 2.49 3.14
C PRO A 72 15.58 1.57 4.34
N GLN A 73 14.33 1.30 4.72
CA GLN A 73 14.00 0.47 5.88
C GLN A 73 14.08 -1.03 5.58
N ARG A 74 14.09 -1.41 4.29
CA ARG A 74 13.98 -2.79 3.80
C ARG A 74 12.71 -3.50 4.28
N SER A 75 11.68 -2.71 4.59
CA SER A 75 10.37 -3.18 5.05
C SER A 75 9.28 -2.83 4.03
N TYR A 76 8.16 -3.52 4.14
CA TYR A 76 6.96 -3.18 3.40
C TYR A 76 5.96 -2.54 4.34
N PHE A 77 5.24 -1.53 3.87
CA PHE A 77 4.23 -0.83 4.63
C PHE A 77 2.92 -0.84 3.86
N LEU A 78 1.83 -1.01 4.59
CA LEU A 78 0.50 -0.70 4.09
C LEU A 78 0.14 0.68 4.62
N ARG A 79 0.01 1.67 3.73
CA ARG A 79 -0.29 3.06 4.09
C ARG A 79 -1.60 3.50 3.46
N ILE A 80 -2.46 4.17 4.22
CA ILE A 80 -3.71 4.75 3.73
C ILE A 80 -3.61 6.26 3.81
N PHE A 81 -3.81 6.93 2.69
CA PHE A 81 -3.78 8.39 2.59
C PHE A 81 -5.17 8.96 2.32
N ASP A 82 -5.45 10.12 2.91
CA ASP A 82 -6.49 11.00 2.40
C ASP A 82 -5.95 11.68 1.15
N ILE A 83 -6.58 11.44 0.00
CA ILE A 83 -6.12 12.02 -1.27
C ILE A 83 -6.38 13.54 -1.33
N LYS A 84 -7.38 14.03 -0.60
CA LYS A 84 -7.75 15.45 -0.60
C LYS A 84 -6.76 16.27 0.21
N ASP A 85 -6.45 15.79 1.41
CA ASP A 85 -5.58 16.49 2.35
C ASP A 85 -4.12 16.05 2.27
N GLY A 86 -3.82 15.00 1.49
CA GLY A 86 -2.50 14.38 1.39
C GLY A 86 -1.99 13.78 2.71
N LYS A 87 -2.90 13.56 3.66
CA LYS A 87 -2.56 13.16 5.02
C LYS A 87 -2.51 11.64 5.15
N LEU A 88 -1.50 11.13 5.84
CA LEU A 88 -1.46 9.73 6.26
C LEU A 88 -2.55 9.48 7.31
N LEU A 89 -3.55 8.66 6.96
CA LEU A 89 -4.67 8.30 7.83
C LEU A 89 -4.34 7.09 8.70
N TRP A 90 -3.59 6.14 8.15
CA TRP A 90 -3.24 4.89 8.82
C TRP A 90 -2.03 4.25 8.17
N GLU A 91 -1.19 3.58 8.97
CA GLU A 91 -0.09 2.77 8.48
C GLU A 91 0.09 1.49 9.29
N GLN A 92 0.63 0.46 8.63
CA GLN A 92 1.08 -0.77 9.26
C GLN A 92 2.34 -1.27 8.57
N GLU A 93 3.36 -1.56 9.36
CA GLU A 93 4.53 -2.28 8.89
C GLU A 93 4.21 -3.77 8.73
N LEU A 94 4.62 -4.35 7.61
CA LEU A 94 4.52 -5.78 7.36
C LEU A 94 5.77 -6.47 7.91
N TYR A 95 5.59 -7.22 8.99
CA TYR A 95 6.64 -8.01 9.62
C TYR A 95 6.83 -9.38 8.95
N ASN A 96 7.94 -10.04 9.28
CA ASN A 96 8.18 -11.42 8.84
C ASN A 96 7.10 -12.35 9.40
N ASN A 97 6.53 -13.19 8.53
CA ASN A 97 5.37 -14.04 8.82
C ASN A 97 4.05 -13.27 9.03
N PHE A 98 3.90 -12.11 8.39
CA PHE A 98 2.61 -11.42 8.32
C PHE A 98 1.53 -12.36 7.76
N VAL A 99 0.50 -12.63 8.58
CA VAL A 99 -0.63 -13.47 8.17
C VAL A 99 -1.69 -12.60 7.54
N TYR A 100 -1.85 -12.79 6.23
CA TYR A 100 -2.81 -12.08 5.41
C TYR A 100 -3.88 -13.03 4.88
N ASN A 101 -5.15 -12.66 5.03
CA ASN A 101 -6.28 -13.43 4.52
C ASN A 101 -7.04 -12.61 3.48
N SER A 102 -7.29 -13.20 2.31
CA SER A 102 -8.10 -12.59 1.25
C SER A 102 -9.20 -13.54 0.80
N PRO A 103 -10.26 -13.74 1.60
CA PRO A 103 -11.36 -14.64 1.24
C PRO A 103 -12.10 -14.17 -0.04
N ARG A 104 -11.97 -12.90 -0.42
CA ARG A 104 -12.44 -12.36 -1.71
C ARG A 104 -11.43 -11.38 -2.29
N GLY A 105 -11.51 -11.11 -3.59
CA GLY A 105 -10.59 -10.20 -4.28
C GLY A 105 -10.58 -8.76 -3.76
N TYR A 106 -11.69 -8.32 -3.15
CA TYR A 106 -11.84 -6.98 -2.54
C TYR A 106 -11.86 -7.03 -1.01
N PHE A 107 -11.71 -8.21 -0.40
CA PHE A 107 -11.89 -8.42 1.03
C PHE A 107 -10.60 -8.91 1.63
N HIS A 108 -9.94 -8.05 2.41
CA HIS A 108 -8.62 -8.36 2.98
C HIS A 108 -8.62 -8.17 4.48
N THR A 109 -8.15 -9.16 5.23
CA THR A 109 -8.04 -9.11 6.69
C THR A 109 -6.67 -9.50 7.19
N PHE A 110 -6.23 -8.84 8.25
CA PHE A 110 -4.97 -9.12 8.92
C PHE A 110 -5.03 -8.68 10.39
N ALA A 111 -4.17 -9.26 11.22
CA ALA A 111 -4.04 -8.88 12.61
C ALA A 111 -3.14 -7.63 12.74
N GLY A 112 -3.60 -6.65 13.52
CA GLY A 112 -2.80 -5.53 13.97
C GLY A 112 -2.10 -5.79 15.29
N ASP A 113 -1.16 -4.92 15.64
CA ASP A 113 -0.27 -5.11 16.80
C ASP A 113 -0.99 -5.10 18.16
N VAL A 114 -2.17 -4.48 18.25
CA VAL A 114 -2.88 -4.22 19.52
C VAL A 114 -4.15 -5.06 19.71
N SER A 115 -4.19 -6.27 19.12
CA SER A 115 -5.34 -7.21 19.18
C SER A 115 -6.57 -6.81 18.35
N PHE A 116 -6.45 -5.86 17.43
CA PHE A 116 -7.51 -5.54 16.47
C PHE A 116 -7.34 -6.40 15.21
N ILE A 117 -8.45 -6.90 14.67
CA ILE A 117 -8.47 -7.43 13.30
C ILE A 117 -8.81 -6.26 12.40
N PHE A 118 -7.93 -5.97 11.44
CA PHE A 118 -8.19 -4.96 10.42
C PHE A 118 -8.83 -5.60 9.21
N PHE A 119 -9.74 -4.85 8.61
CA PHE A 119 -10.44 -5.21 7.40
C PHE A 119 -10.33 -4.07 6.40
N ILE A 120 -9.85 -4.39 5.19
CA ILE A 120 -9.73 -3.46 4.08
C ILE A 120 -10.64 -3.95 2.97
N VAL A 121 -11.61 -3.09 2.62
CA VAL A 121 -12.40 -3.22 1.40
C VAL A 121 -11.67 -2.49 0.29
N CYS A 122 -11.20 -3.20 -0.74
CA CYS A 122 -10.68 -2.57 -1.95
C CYS A 122 -11.80 -2.33 -2.96
N LEU A 123 -12.02 -1.08 -3.34
CA LEU A 123 -12.81 -0.74 -4.53
C LEU A 123 -11.85 -0.85 -5.71
N ILE A 124 -12.08 -1.85 -6.56
CA ILE A 124 -11.38 -2.04 -7.84
C ILE A 124 -11.97 -1.13 -8.91
#